data_AF-A0A0K2GD22-F1
#
_entry.id   AF-A0A0K2GD22-F1
#
_cell.length_a   1.000
_cell.length_b   1.000
_cell.length_c   1.000
_cell.angle_alpha   90.00
_cell.angle_beta   90.00
_cell.angle_gamma   90.00
#
_symmetry.space_group_name_H-M   'P 1'
#
loop_
_entity.id
_entity.type
_entity.pdbx_description
1 polymer ?
#
loop_
_entity_poly.entity_id
_entity_poly.type
_entity_poly.pdbx_seq_one_letter_code
_entity_poly.pdbx_strand_id
1 'polypeptide(L)'
;MNTEKPVFAQLAESLSNDPVDQVIRYHIRTKHHFNRYARSLGFLDWANQPDPFRRFAGAELTALPLLTPGEEPVAPSYDAIYERGAVPGRPVTVRTLSRFFEYALALSAWKKAGESEWALRSNPSSGNLHPTEGYVLLPHIGGLDMKPGLYHYAPKEHGLELRAEFPIERTARLLALFPPHAFLFGLTSVHWREAWKYGERAFRYCNHDVGHAIGTARIAAATLGWNMALLDGVEQNTVAVLLGTNRAGDFQDVEPEHPDCLAVVWPHEDVKRDALGVKRQESGIIPLYLDASLVKELAGGPWHGKANRLSRDHAVHWEVIDEAAEASWKVPSEQRTISRPTDSPDISDARHSAHVTHHSLSAGQIIRQRRSAVAFDGKTSITAAVFFRMLKRVMPQADRSQLDRPMPWDSWPYDPAVHLMLFVHRVEGLTPGLYVLIRDPRKLSFVQQAMNPELVWTTPPGCPDGLPLYWLLEGDARKLAAQVSCHQDIAGDSAFSFGMLAEFEGRLRQEGAWWYPRLFWESGLLGQVLYLEAEAAGVRATGIGCFFDDPVHEIVAIQGLSLQSLYHFTIGGPVEDRRLQTLPPYHHLQNQNHG
;
A
#
# COMPACT_ATOMS: atom_id res chain seq x y z
N MET A 1 39.12 -1.36 -51.84
CA MET A 1 37.76 -1.92 -51.72
C MET A 1 37.85 -3.17 -50.88
N ASN A 2 37.43 -3.07 -49.61
CA ASN A 2 36.88 -4.22 -48.89
C ASN A 2 36.02 -3.65 -47.77
N THR A 3 34.72 -3.84 -47.90
CA THR A 3 33.69 -3.42 -46.95
C THR A 3 33.56 -4.50 -45.87
N GLU A 4 34.03 -4.21 -44.66
CA GLU A 4 33.66 -4.96 -43.47
C GLU A 4 32.22 -4.61 -43.09
N LYS A 5 31.39 -5.64 -42.94
CA LYS A 5 30.00 -5.54 -42.48
C LYS A 5 29.97 -5.22 -40.98
N PRO A 6 29.03 -4.38 -40.49
CA PRO A 6 28.93 -4.06 -39.08
C PRO A 6 28.37 -5.23 -38.25
N VAL A 7 28.92 -5.37 -37.05
CA VAL A 7 28.64 -6.34 -35.99
C VAL A 7 27.26 -6.09 -35.35
N PHE A 8 26.19 -6.16 -36.13
CA PHE A 8 24.81 -5.99 -35.62
C PHE A 8 23.89 -7.18 -35.91
N ALA A 9 24.44 -8.30 -36.39
CA ALA A 9 23.65 -9.47 -36.80
C ALA A 9 23.74 -10.69 -35.86
N GLN A 10 24.23 -10.53 -34.61
CA GLN A 10 24.48 -11.67 -33.70
C GLN A 10 24.00 -11.50 -32.25
N LEU A 11 22.99 -10.65 -32.00
CA LEU A 11 22.25 -10.61 -30.72
C LEU A 11 20.75 -10.85 -30.98
N ALA A 12 20.44 -11.94 -31.68
CA ALA A 12 19.20 -12.65 -31.44
C ALA A 12 19.49 -13.72 -30.37
N GLU A 13 19.87 -13.27 -29.16
CA GLU A 13 19.79 -14.14 -27.99
C GLU A 13 18.32 -14.51 -27.84
N SER A 14 18.03 -15.81 -27.76
CA SER A 14 16.71 -16.28 -27.36
C SER A 14 16.40 -15.63 -26.01
N LEU A 15 15.49 -14.66 -25.99
CA LEU A 15 15.08 -14.01 -24.75
C LEU A 15 14.72 -15.10 -23.75
N SER A 16 15.40 -15.12 -22.60
CA SER A 16 15.14 -16.09 -21.54
C SER A 16 13.67 -16.05 -21.17
N ASN A 17 13.01 -17.20 -21.21
CA ASN A 17 11.62 -17.37 -20.77
C ASN A 17 11.53 -17.49 -19.23
N ASP A 18 12.64 -17.39 -18.49
CA ASP A 18 12.63 -17.36 -17.03
C ASP A 18 11.79 -16.15 -16.54
N PRO A 19 10.74 -16.37 -15.72
CA PRO A 19 9.92 -15.29 -15.21
C PRO A 19 10.73 -14.23 -14.42
N VAL A 20 11.82 -14.63 -13.74
CA VAL A 20 12.67 -13.66 -13.02
C VAL A 20 13.37 -12.72 -13.99
N ASP A 21 13.93 -13.25 -15.08
CA ASP A 21 14.52 -12.43 -16.15
C ASP A 21 13.47 -11.49 -16.79
N GLN A 22 12.22 -11.92 -16.93
CA GLN A 22 11.15 -11.09 -17.48
C GLN A 22 10.84 -9.87 -16.60
N VAL A 23 10.67 -10.06 -15.28
CA VAL A 23 10.42 -8.92 -14.37
C VAL A 23 11.63 -8.01 -14.20
N ILE A 24 12.86 -8.55 -14.26
CA ILE A 24 14.08 -7.73 -14.28
C ILE A 24 14.16 -6.91 -15.58
N ARG A 25 13.86 -7.52 -16.74
CA ARG A 25 13.78 -6.79 -18.02
C ARG A 25 12.72 -5.71 -17.99
N TYR A 26 11.53 -6.01 -17.46
CA TYR A 26 10.48 -5.01 -17.24
C TYR A 26 10.99 -3.85 -16.37
N HIS A 27 11.68 -4.15 -15.27
CA HIS A 27 12.28 -3.14 -14.41
C HIS A 27 13.24 -2.25 -15.20
N ILE A 28 14.26 -2.81 -15.85
CA ILE A 28 15.25 -2.04 -16.62
C ILE A 28 14.58 -1.21 -17.73
N ARG A 29 13.64 -1.79 -18.47
CA ARG A 29 12.88 -1.12 -19.54
C ARG A 29 12.13 0.10 -19.03
N THR A 30 11.53 -0.02 -17.85
CA THR A 30 10.67 1.03 -17.29
C THR A 30 11.40 2.05 -16.45
N LYS A 31 12.75 2.01 -16.34
CA LYS A 31 13.55 3.06 -15.69
C LYS A 31 13.43 4.40 -16.41
N HIS A 32 13.43 5.48 -15.63
CA HIS A 32 13.71 6.81 -16.16
C HIS A 32 15.22 7.08 -16.12
N HIS A 33 15.72 7.71 -17.18
CA HIS A 33 17.06 8.27 -17.27
C HIS A 33 16.98 9.74 -17.64
N PHE A 34 18.03 10.53 -17.39
CA PHE A 34 18.06 11.96 -17.71
C PHE A 34 17.62 12.29 -19.14
N ASN A 35 18.02 11.45 -20.10
CA ASN A 35 17.75 11.66 -21.52
C ASN A 35 16.67 10.73 -22.08
N ARG A 36 16.01 9.92 -21.24
CA ARG A 36 15.02 8.91 -21.67
C ARG A 36 14.07 8.54 -20.53
N TYR A 37 12.89 9.13 -20.51
CA TYR A 37 11.81 8.67 -19.66
C TYR A 37 11.26 7.30 -20.13
N ALA A 38 10.66 6.53 -19.23
CA ALA A 38 9.89 5.34 -19.58
C ALA A 38 8.81 5.70 -20.61
N ARG A 39 8.52 4.78 -21.55
CA ARG A 39 7.63 5.06 -22.66
C ARG A 39 6.19 5.21 -22.18
N SER A 40 5.53 6.26 -22.67
CA SER A 40 4.10 6.52 -22.56
C SER A 40 3.59 7.08 -23.89
N LEU A 41 2.32 7.49 -23.98
CA LEU A 41 1.75 8.10 -25.19
C LEU A 41 2.41 9.44 -25.56
N GLY A 42 3.10 10.10 -24.62
CA GLY A 42 3.67 11.44 -24.81
C GLY A 42 2.65 12.58 -24.75
N PHE A 43 1.35 12.27 -24.66
CA PHE A 43 0.25 13.19 -24.42
C PHE A 43 -0.84 12.49 -23.59
N LEU A 44 -1.82 13.24 -23.08
CA LEU A 44 -2.97 12.69 -22.34
C LEU A 44 -4.19 12.60 -23.26
N ASP A 45 -4.68 11.38 -23.48
CA ASP A 45 -5.93 11.14 -24.21
C ASP A 45 -7.14 11.29 -23.27
N TRP A 46 -7.55 12.54 -23.04
CA TRP A 46 -8.68 12.85 -22.15
C TRP A 46 -10.01 12.23 -22.57
N ALA A 47 -10.19 11.88 -23.85
CA ALA A 47 -11.42 11.24 -24.32
C ALA A 47 -11.57 9.79 -23.81
N ASN A 48 -10.45 9.16 -23.46
CA ASN A 48 -10.36 7.80 -22.94
C ASN A 48 -9.77 7.76 -21.52
N GLN A 49 -9.88 8.86 -20.76
CA GLN A 49 -9.56 8.82 -19.34
C GLN A 49 -10.47 7.78 -18.65
N PRO A 50 -9.90 6.78 -17.96
CA PRO A 50 -10.70 5.72 -17.38
C PRO A 50 -11.49 6.24 -16.18
N ASP A 51 -12.74 5.79 -16.07
CA ASP A 51 -13.57 5.98 -14.88
C ASP A 51 -12.85 5.33 -13.67
N PRO A 52 -12.54 6.10 -12.61
CA PRO A 52 -11.92 5.55 -11.42
C PRO A 52 -12.88 4.67 -10.59
N PHE A 53 -14.15 4.52 -10.99
CA PHE A 53 -15.17 3.79 -10.26
C PHE A 53 -15.62 2.53 -11.00
N ARG A 54 -15.13 1.36 -10.55
CA ARG A 54 -15.71 0.08 -10.96
C ARG A 54 -17.09 -0.07 -10.33
N ARG A 55 -18.02 -0.64 -11.10
CA ARG A 55 -19.36 -1.05 -10.67
C ARG A 55 -19.70 -2.38 -11.32
N PHE A 56 -20.51 -3.19 -10.64
CA PHE A 56 -21.03 -4.44 -11.18
C PHE A 56 -22.53 -4.35 -11.44
N ALA A 57 -22.90 -3.90 -12.64
CA ALA A 57 -24.29 -3.67 -13.05
C ALA A 57 -25.11 -4.97 -12.96
N GLY A 58 -26.13 -4.98 -12.10
CA GLY A 58 -26.97 -6.15 -11.80
C GLY A 58 -26.61 -6.86 -10.49
N ALA A 59 -25.57 -6.44 -9.77
CA ALA A 59 -25.34 -6.83 -8.38
C ALA A 59 -26.22 -6.00 -7.42
N GLU A 60 -26.70 -6.63 -6.34
CA GLU A 60 -27.44 -5.95 -5.27
C GLU A 60 -26.50 -5.02 -4.51
N LEU A 61 -26.82 -3.72 -4.43
CA LEU A 61 -26.02 -2.72 -3.71
C LEU A 61 -26.62 -2.45 -2.33
N THR A 62 -25.89 -2.78 -1.27
CA THR A 62 -26.19 -2.38 0.10
C THR A 62 -25.42 -1.11 0.43
N ALA A 63 -26.13 0.01 0.64
CA ALA A 63 -25.50 1.26 1.07
C ALA A 63 -24.95 1.13 2.51
N LEU A 64 -23.71 1.57 2.72
CA LEU A 64 -23.13 1.71 4.05
C LEU A 64 -23.51 3.09 4.61
N PRO A 65 -23.76 3.20 5.93
CA PRO A 65 -24.12 4.49 6.54
C PRO A 65 -22.98 5.51 6.40
N LEU A 66 -23.30 6.75 6.03
CA LEU A 66 -22.34 7.86 6.02
C LEU A 66 -22.21 8.45 7.42
N LEU A 67 -21.23 7.96 8.18
CA LEU A 67 -21.05 8.31 9.59
C LEU A 67 -20.28 9.64 9.76
N THR A 68 -20.84 10.60 10.49
CA THR A 68 -20.12 11.83 10.87
C THR A 68 -19.01 11.54 11.89
N PRO A 69 -17.94 12.35 12.01
CA PRO A 69 -16.80 12.02 12.89
C PRO A 69 -17.13 11.73 14.36
N GLY A 70 -18.21 12.31 14.90
CA GLY A 70 -18.64 12.11 16.29
C GLY A 70 -19.58 10.92 16.50
N GLU A 71 -20.03 10.25 15.44
CA GLU A 71 -20.89 9.08 15.54
C GLU A 71 -20.11 7.79 15.80
N GLU A 72 -20.69 6.91 16.63
CA GLU A 72 -20.10 5.61 16.91
C GLU A 72 -20.00 4.71 15.65
N PRO A 73 -18.88 3.99 15.47
CA PRO A 73 -17.71 4.00 16.34
C PRO A 73 -16.83 5.23 16.11
N VAL A 74 -16.52 5.94 17.21
CA VAL A 74 -15.66 7.13 17.20
C VAL A 74 -14.20 6.68 17.09
N ALA A 75 -13.42 7.36 16.25
CA ALA A 75 -12.01 7.02 16.08
C ALA A 75 -11.19 7.33 17.36
N PRO A 76 -10.27 6.44 17.76
CA PRO A 76 -9.38 6.68 18.90
C PRO A 76 -8.36 7.78 18.58
N SER A 77 -7.52 8.15 19.55
CA SER A 77 -6.35 9.00 19.29
C SER A 77 -5.40 8.33 18.29
N TYR A 78 -4.64 9.11 17.53
CA TYR A 78 -3.71 8.57 16.55
C TYR A 78 -2.54 7.81 17.15
N ASP A 79 -2.11 8.11 18.37
CA ASP A 79 -1.06 7.32 19.02
C ASP A 79 -1.60 5.98 19.56
N ALA A 80 -2.87 5.93 20.00
CA ALA A 80 -3.47 4.72 20.55
C ALA A 80 -3.54 3.56 19.54
N ILE A 81 -3.64 3.84 18.22
CA ILE A 81 -3.65 2.77 17.20
C ILE A 81 -2.30 2.05 17.06
N TYR A 82 -1.21 2.63 17.59
CA TYR A 82 0.12 2.01 17.62
C TYR A 82 0.43 1.34 18.96
N GLU A 83 -0.41 1.53 19.98
CA GLU A 83 -0.26 0.95 21.30
C GLU A 83 -1.06 -0.35 21.40
N ARG A 84 -0.36 -1.47 21.65
CA ARG A 84 -1.00 -2.79 21.74
C ARG A 84 -2.07 -2.79 22.85
N GLY A 85 -3.29 -3.16 22.48
CA GLY A 85 -4.43 -3.28 23.40
C GLY A 85 -5.05 -1.95 23.83
N ALA A 86 -4.57 -0.80 23.34
CA ALA A 86 -5.13 0.50 23.71
C ALA A 86 -6.49 0.79 23.06
N VAL A 87 -6.79 0.17 21.91
CA VAL A 87 -8.08 0.29 21.23
C VAL A 87 -8.90 -0.99 21.48
N PRO A 88 -10.06 -0.89 22.15
CA PRO A 88 -10.89 -2.06 22.41
C PRO A 88 -11.48 -2.62 21.11
N GLY A 89 -11.57 -3.95 21.02
CA GLY A 89 -12.14 -4.63 19.87
C GLY A 89 -13.63 -4.35 19.73
N ARG A 90 -14.05 -3.85 18.57
CA ARG A 90 -15.47 -3.63 18.23
C ARG A 90 -16.05 -4.85 17.51
N PRO A 91 -17.34 -5.18 17.68
CA PRO A 91 -17.97 -6.24 16.90
C PRO A 91 -18.05 -5.86 15.41
N VAL A 92 -18.12 -6.87 14.54
CA VAL A 92 -18.36 -6.67 13.10
C VAL A 92 -19.84 -6.38 12.89
N THR A 93 -20.16 -5.17 12.44
CA THR A 93 -21.51 -4.63 12.21
C THR A 93 -21.48 -3.78 10.94
N VAL A 94 -22.63 -3.44 10.37
CA VAL A 94 -22.69 -2.55 9.20
C VAL A 94 -22.00 -1.19 9.47
N ARG A 95 -22.12 -0.66 10.70
CA ARG A 95 -21.48 0.62 11.08
C ARG A 95 -19.96 0.50 11.21
N THR A 96 -19.45 -0.59 11.78
CA THR A 96 -17.99 -0.81 11.90
C THR A 96 -17.38 -1.17 10.54
N LEU A 97 -18.08 -1.90 9.67
CA LEU A 97 -17.69 -2.11 8.28
C LEU A 97 -17.67 -0.79 7.48
N SER A 98 -18.68 0.07 7.68
CA SER A 98 -18.69 1.44 7.12
C SER A 98 -17.43 2.21 7.50
N ARG A 99 -17.07 2.29 8.79
CA ARG A 99 -15.83 2.95 9.23
C ARG A 99 -14.58 2.31 8.65
N PHE A 100 -14.52 0.98 8.60
CA PHE A 100 -13.40 0.27 8.01
C PHE A 100 -13.18 0.71 6.56
N PHE A 101 -14.22 0.69 5.73
CA PHE A 101 -14.12 1.12 4.34
C PHE A 101 -13.94 2.64 4.18
N GLU A 102 -14.52 3.45 5.07
CA GLU A 102 -14.29 4.91 5.12
C GLU A 102 -12.80 5.23 5.25
N TYR A 103 -12.12 4.58 6.19
CA TYR A 103 -10.71 4.83 6.44
C TYR A 103 -9.78 4.07 5.49
N ALA A 104 -10.24 2.96 4.90
CA ALA A 104 -9.42 2.14 4.01
C ALA A 104 -9.41 2.65 2.56
N LEU A 105 -10.59 2.87 1.95
CA LEU A 105 -10.75 2.99 0.48
C LEU A 105 -11.76 4.05 0.02
N ALA A 106 -12.51 4.66 0.92
CA ALA A 106 -13.56 5.63 0.57
C ALA A 106 -13.04 6.93 -0.04
N LEU A 107 -13.97 7.71 -0.59
CA LEU A 107 -13.73 9.11 -0.88
C LEU A 107 -13.44 9.88 0.42
N SER A 108 -12.44 10.76 0.37
CA SER A 108 -12.02 11.61 1.49
C SER A 108 -12.31 13.10 1.25
N ALA A 109 -12.47 13.51 -0.01
CA ALA A 109 -13.01 14.81 -0.44
C ALA A 109 -13.20 14.81 -1.96
N TRP A 110 -13.80 15.88 -2.48
CA TRP A 110 -13.67 16.27 -3.88
C TRP A 110 -12.91 17.58 -3.99
N LYS A 111 -12.18 17.75 -5.09
CA LYS A 111 -11.53 19.00 -5.47
C LYS A 111 -12.21 19.55 -6.71
N LYS A 112 -12.40 20.86 -6.75
CA LYS A 112 -12.99 21.56 -7.88
C LYS A 112 -12.16 22.77 -8.29
N ALA A 113 -11.95 22.91 -9.59
CA ALA A 113 -11.25 24.01 -10.23
C ALA A 113 -11.99 24.42 -11.51
N GLY A 114 -12.77 25.50 -11.44
CA GLY A 114 -13.70 25.86 -12.52
C GLY A 114 -14.75 24.76 -12.73
N GLU A 115 -14.85 24.27 -13.97
CA GLU A 115 -15.76 23.19 -14.36
C GLU A 115 -15.20 21.79 -14.07
N SER A 116 -13.90 21.66 -13.79
CA SER A 116 -13.26 20.38 -13.51
C SER A 116 -13.41 20.00 -12.04
N GLU A 117 -13.84 18.76 -11.80
CA GLU A 117 -14.02 18.21 -10.47
C GLU A 117 -13.51 16.76 -10.40
N TRP A 118 -12.79 16.42 -9.33
CA TRP A 118 -12.23 15.07 -9.15
C TRP A 118 -12.27 14.62 -7.69
N ALA A 119 -12.54 13.33 -7.50
CA ALA A 119 -12.60 12.71 -6.19
C ALA A 119 -11.20 12.36 -5.68
N LEU A 120 -10.99 12.51 -4.38
CA LEU A 120 -9.82 12.05 -3.65
C LEU A 120 -10.23 10.90 -2.73
N ARG A 121 -9.33 9.94 -2.50
CA ARG A 121 -9.57 8.80 -1.60
C ARG A 121 -8.74 8.87 -0.31
N SER A 122 -9.07 8.00 0.64
CA SER A 122 -8.33 7.83 1.89
C SER A 122 -6.91 7.30 1.61
N ASN A 123 -6.76 6.34 0.68
CA ASN A 123 -5.47 5.93 0.13
C ASN A 123 -5.02 6.89 -0.99
N PRO A 124 -3.72 7.24 -1.05
CA PRO A 124 -3.14 7.97 -2.17
C PRO A 124 -3.07 7.06 -3.40
N SER A 125 -3.01 7.69 -4.57
CA SER A 125 -2.83 7.01 -5.85
C SER A 125 -2.04 7.87 -6.81
N SER A 126 -1.17 7.25 -7.58
CA SER A 126 -0.34 7.95 -8.56
C SER A 126 -1.23 8.65 -9.60
N GLY A 127 -1.08 9.96 -9.74
CA GLY A 127 -1.92 10.75 -10.64
C GLY A 127 -3.41 10.80 -10.27
N ASN A 128 -3.81 10.32 -9.09
CA ASN A 128 -5.20 10.19 -8.64
C ASN A 128 -6.04 9.28 -9.55
N LEU A 129 -5.47 8.15 -10.00
CA LEU A 129 -6.08 7.24 -10.98
C LEU A 129 -6.79 6.03 -10.34
N HIS A 130 -6.41 5.66 -9.12
CA HIS A 130 -7.04 4.64 -8.27
C HIS A 130 -7.23 3.29 -8.98
N PRO A 131 -6.16 2.60 -9.40
CA PRO A 131 -6.22 1.25 -9.99
C PRO A 131 -6.81 0.21 -9.05
N THR A 132 -6.65 0.37 -7.73
CA THR A 132 -7.00 -0.64 -6.74
C THR A 132 -8.50 -0.66 -6.42
N GLU A 133 -9.11 -1.85 -6.53
CA GLU A 133 -10.47 -2.16 -6.08
C GLU A 133 -10.46 -3.01 -4.81
N GLY A 134 -11.52 -2.88 -4.01
CA GLY A 134 -11.65 -3.55 -2.71
C GLY A 134 -12.81 -4.51 -2.65
N TYR A 135 -12.59 -5.66 -2.01
CA TYR A 135 -13.59 -6.71 -1.83
C TYR A 135 -13.63 -7.15 -0.37
N VAL A 136 -14.79 -7.64 0.08
CA VAL A 136 -14.94 -8.29 1.39
C VAL A 136 -15.75 -9.57 1.26
N LEU A 137 -15.25 -10.64 1.86
CA LEU A 137 -15.98 -11.89 2.04
C LEU A 137 -16.45 -11.97 3.48
N LEU A 138 -17.77 -11.94 3.66
CA LEU A 138 -18.41 -11.98 4.97
C LEU A 138 -18.98 -13.39 5.23
N PRO A 139 -18.66 -14.03 6.37
CA PRO A 139 -19.42 -15.17 6.84
C PRO A 139 -20.78 -14.74 7.38
N HIS A 140 -21.58 -15.72 7.82
CA HIS A 140 -22.69 -15.42 8.70
C HIS A 140 -22.16 -14.91 10.04
N ILE A 141 -22.49 -13.67 10.38
CA ILE A 141 -22.16 -13.03 11.66
C ILE A 141 -23.47 -12.62 12.32
N GLY A 142 -23.72 -13.12 13.53
CA GLY A 142 -24.92 -12.77 14.28
C GLY A 142 -25.01 -11.25 14.50
N GLY A 143 -26.17 -10.65 14.17
CA GLY A 143 -26.39 -9.21 14.27
C GLY A 143 -25.89 -8.38 13.08
N LEU A 144 -25.27 -9.01 12.08
CA LEU A 144 -24.96 -8.37 10.80
C LEU A 144 -26.08 -8.69 9.80
N ASP A 145 -26.87 -7.69 9.42
CA ASP A 145 -27.93 -7.80 8.42
C ASP A 145 -27.37 -7.79 6.99
N MET A 146 -26.50 -8.76 6.70
CA MET A 146 -25.90 -8.99 5.40
C MET A 146 -25.81 -10.49 5.13
N LYS A 147 -26.05 -10.89 3.88
CA LYS A 147 -25.93 -12.29 3.47
C LYS A 147 -24.46 -12.73 3.53
N PRO A 148 -24.16 -13.99 3.90
CA PRO A 148 -22.80 -14.51 3.72
C PRO A 148 -22.46 -14.52 2.23
N GLY A 149 -21.30 -13.99 1.87
CA GLY A 149 -20.98 -13.79 0.46
C GLY A 149 -19.77 -12.92 0.21
N LEU A 150 -19.42 -12.80 -1.06
CA LEU A 150 -18.42 -11.85 -1.56
C LEU A 150 -19.11 -10.55 -1.99
N TYR A 151 -18.55 -9.44 -1.55
CA TYR A 151 -18.98 -8.10 -1.90
C TYR A 151 -17.84 -7.30 -2.52
N HIS A 152 -18.13 -6.57 -3.59
CA HIS A 152 -17.27 -5.51 -4.11
C HIS A 152 -17.61 -4.19 -3.41
N TYR A 153 -16.62 -3.43 -2.95
CA TYR A 153 -16.83 -2.11 -2.37
C TYR A 153 -16.90 -1.05 -3.47
N ALA A 154 -18.05 -0.37 -3.57
CA ALA A 154 -18.29 0.70 -4.53
C ALA A 154 -18.02 2.06 -3.86
N PRO A 155 -16.83 2.67 -4.06
CA PRO A 155 -16.41 3.84 -3.27
C PRO A 155 -17.18 5.11 -3.60
N LYS A 156 -17.78 5.24 -4.79
CA LYS A 156 -18.59 6.42 -5.14
C LYS A 156 -19.93 6.43 -4.41
N GLU A 157 -20.48 5.26 -4.14
CA GLU A 157 -21.76 5.06 -3.47
C GLU A 157 -21.60 4.85 -1.96
N HIS A 158 -20.37 4.63 -1.48
CA HIS A 158 -20.12 4.12 -0.15
C HIS A 158 -20.99 2.89 0.14
N GLY A 159 -20.86 1.84 -0.67
CA GLY A 159 -21.72 0.66 -0.56
C GLY A 159 -21.03 -0.63 -0.96
N LEU A 160 -21.71 -1.74 -0.72
CA LEU A 160 -21.24 -3.09 -0.98
C LEU A 160 -22.14 -3.75 -2.03
N GLU A 161 -21.56 -4.12 -3.17
CA GLU A 161 -22.22 -4.85 -4.25
C GLU A 161 -22.05 -6.36 -4.04
N LEU A 162 -23.14 -7.06 -3.77
CA LEU A 162 -23.14 -8.51 -3.58
C LEU A 162 -22.82 -9.22 -4.91
N ARG A 163 -21.61 -9.77 -5.01
CA ARG A 163 -21.12 -10.47 -6.19
C ARG A 163 -21.47 -11.95 -6.19
N ALA A 164 -21.43 -12.59 -5.03
CA ALA A 164 -21.80 -13.99 -4.89
C ALA A 164 -22.32 -14.26 -3.47
N GLU A 165 -23.47 -14.91 -3.38
CA GLU A 165 -23.97 -15.46 -2.12
C GLU A 165 -23.30 -16.82 -1.85
N PHE A 166 -22.85 -17.01 -0.62
CA PHE A 166 -22.13 -18.22 -0.23
C PHE A 166 -22.90 -19.01 0.83
N PRO A 167 -22.99 -20.35 0.69
CA PRO A 167 -23.64 -21.18 1.71
C PRO A 167 -22.95 -21.06 3.07
N ILE A 168 -23.74 -20.84 4.14
CA ILE A 168 -23.26 -20.63 5.52
C ILE A 168 -22.23 -21.67 5.93
N GLU A 169 -22.52 -22.95 5.72
CA GLU A 169 -21.65 -24.07 6.10
C GLU A 169 -20.31 -24.06 5.37
N ARG A 170 -20.29 -23.70 4.08
CA ARG A 170 -19.05 -23.66 3.28
C ARG A 170 -18.17 -22.50 3.70
N THR A 171 -18.76 -21.33 3.91
CA THR A 171 -18.03 -20.15 4.40
C THR A 171 -17.49 -20.39 5.81
N ALA A 172 -18.29 -21.01 6.69
CA ALA A 172 -17.86 -21.39 8.03
C ALA A 172 -16.68 -22.39 7.99
N ARG A 173 -16.71 -23.37 7.09
CA ARG A 173 -15.61 -24.33 6.89
C ARG A 173 -14.33 -23.65 6.39
N LEU A 174 -14.44 -22.75 5.40
CA LEU A 174 -13.29 -21.98 4.89
C LEU A 174 -12.64 -21.17 6.01
N LEU A 175 -13.45 -20.60 6.91
CA LEU A 175 -12.97 -19.71 7.97
C LEU A 175 -12.70 -20.40 9.31
N ALA A 176 -12.88 -21.71 9.41
CA ALA A 176 -12.86 -22.45 10.67
C ALA A 176 -11.52 -22.37 11.43
N LEU A 177 -10.40 -22.18 10.70
CA LEU A 177 -9.05 -22.10 11.25
C LEU A 177 -8.62 -20.68 11.62
N PHE A 178 -9.43 -19.67 11.31
CA PHE A 178 -9.15 -18.28 11.68
C PHE A 178 -9.78 -17.93 13.04
N PRO A 179 -9.35 -16.82 13.67
CA PRO A 179 -9.97 -16.35 14.90
C PRO A 179 -11.48 -16.11 14.78
N PRO A 180 -12.23 -16.14 15.91
CA PRO A 180 -13.65 -15.85 15.89
C PRO A 180 -13.99 -14.51 15.22
N HIS A 181 -15.14 -14.46 14.55
CA HIS A 181 -15.62 -13.30 13.80
C HIS A 181 -14.67 -12.81 12.69
N ALA A 182 -13.72 -13.65 12.26
CA ALA A 182 -12.86 -13.35 11.12
C ALA A 182 -13.68 -13.23 9.82
N PHE A 183 -13.24 -12.33 8.96
CA PHE A 183 -13.71 -12.18 7.58
C PHE A 183 -12.50 -11.94 6.66
N LEU A 184 -12.69 -12.03 5.34
CA LEU A 184 -11.60 -11.77 4.39
C LEU A 184 -11.78 -10.43 3.69
N PHE A 185 -10.68 -9.74 3.48
CA PHE A 185 -10.57 -8.53 2.67
C PHE A 185 -9.67 -8.83 1.47
N GLY A 186 -10.07 -8.38 0.28
CA GLY A 186 -9.34 -8.64 -0.96
C GLY A 186 -9.07 -7.36 -1.73
N LEU A 187 -7.95 -7.34 -2.45
CA LEU A 187 -7.57 -6.24 -3.34
C LEU A 187 -7.35 -6.78 -4.76
N THR A 188 -7.76 -6.00 -5.75
CA THR A 188 -7.49 -6.23 -7.16
C THR A 188 -7.05 -4.92 -7.82
N SER A 189 -6.44 -4.99 -9.01
CA SER A 189 -5.95 -3.82 -9.74
C SER A 189 -6.45 -3.78 -11.16
N VAL A 190 -6.92 -2.61 -11.60
CA VAL A 190 -7.19 -2.29 -13.00
C VAL A 190 -5.97 -1.59 -13.59
N HIS A 191 -5.05 -2.34 -14.20
CA HIS A 191 -3.79 -1.79 -14.73
C HIS A 191 -3.99 -0.66 -15.74
N TRP A 192 -5.06 -0.73 -16.53
CA TRP A 192 -5.38 0.29 -17.52
C TRP A 192 -5.50 1.70 -16.92
N ARG A 193 -6.01 1.82 -15.67
CA ARG A 193 -6.15 3.12 -15.02
C ARG A 193 -4.85 3.88 -14.93
N GLU A 194 -3.78 3.19 -14.55
CA GLU A 194 -2.43 3.74 -14.48
C GLU A 194 -1.78 3.83 -15.88
N ALA A 195 -1.99 2.81 -16.71
CA ALA A 195 -1.38 2.73 -18.06
C ALA A 195 -1.82 3.85 -18.99
N TRP A 196 -3.05 4.34 -18.84
CA TRP A 196 -3.58 5.50 -19.56
C TRP A 196 -2.65 6.73 -19.46
N LYS A 197 -2.08 6.97 -18.27
CA LYS A 197 -1.19 8.12 -18.02
C LYS A 197 0.29 7.76 -18.11
N TYR A 198 0.67 6.61 -17.56
CA TYR A 198 2.06 6.28 -17.28
C TYR A 198 2.67 5.26 -18.22
N GLY A 199 1.88 4.75 -19.18
CA GLY A 199 2.33 3.78 -20.18
C GLY A 199 2.98 2.57 -19.55
N GLU A 200 4.16 2.20 -20.05
CA GLU A 200 4.85 0.97 -19.64
C GLU A 200 5.16 0.90 -18.15
N ARG A 201 5.28 2.05 -17.45
CA ARG A 201 5.65 2.08 -16.02
C ARG A 201 4.48 1.76 -15.07
N ALA A 202 3.25 1.68 -15.59
CA ALA A 202 2.04 1.57 -14.79
C ALA A 202 1.99 0.38 -13.84
N PHE A 203 2.55 -0.79 -14.20
CA PHE A 203 2.56 -1.94 -13.29
C PHE A 203 3.32 -1.66 -11.97
N ARG A 204 4.32 -0.77 -11.99
CA ARG A 204 4.99 -0.33 -10.75
C ARG A 204 4.04 0.47 -9.86
N TYR A 205 3.28 1.39 -10.47
CA TYR A 205 2.36 2.28 -9.76
C TYR A 205 1.13 1.55 -9.22
N CYS A 206 0.57 0.61 -9.98
CA CYS A 206 -0.48 -0.27 -9.45
C CYS A 206 -0.04 -0.98 -8.17
N ASN A 207 1.18 -1.52 -8.15
CA ASN A 207 1.67 -2.22 -6.97
C ASN A 207 2.04 -1.27 -5.80
N HIS A 208 2.48 -0.04 -6.06
CA HIS A 208 2.57 0.95 -4.98
C HIS A 208 1.21 1.25 -4.35
N ASP A 209 0.17 1.39 -5.16
CA ASP A 209 -1.19 1.65 -4.71
C ASP A 209 -1.75 0.48 -3.89
N VAL A 210 -1.46 -0.77 -4.28
CA VAL A 210 -1.76 -1.96 -3.45
C VAL A 210 -1.07 -1.87 -2.09
N GLY A 211 0.21 -1.51 -2.05
CA GLY A 211 0.95 -1.30 -0.80
C GLY A 211 0.32 -0.24 0.11
N HIS A 212 -0.07 0.89 -0.49
CA HIS A 212 -0.80 1.94 0.21
C HIS A 212 -2.15 1.44 0.76
N ALA A 213 -2.91 0.68 -0.04
CA ALA A 213 -4.20 0.11 0.32
C ALA A 213 -4.11 -0.95 1.44
N ILE A 214 -3.06 -1.77 1.45
CA ILE A 214 -2.76 -2.68 2.57
C ILE A 214 -2.57 -1.88 3.86
N GLY A 215 -1.77 -0.80 3.79
CA GLY A 215 -1.54 0.08 4.94
C GLY A 215 -2.80 0.75 5.44
N THR A 216 -3.61 1.34 4.56
CA THR A 216 -4.87 1.99 4.96
C THR A 216 -5.86 1.00 5.55
N ALA A 217 -5.98 -0.20 4.98
CA ALA A 217 -6.84 -1.25 5.52
C ALA A 217 -6.40 -1.70 6.93
N ARG A 218 -5.08 -1.91 7.15
CA ARG A 218 -4.57 -2.28 8.47
C ARG A 218 -4.78 -1.17 9.50
N ILE A 219 -4.53 0.08 9.12
CA ILE A 219 -4.76 1.26 9.97
C ILE A 219 -6.26 1.41 10.28
N ALA A 220 -7.14 1.25 9.28
CA ALA A 220 -8.59 1.28 9.46
C ALA A 220 -9.06 0.20 10.44
N ALA A 221 -8.57 -1.04 10.30
CA ALA A 221 -8.80 -2.12 11.25
C ALA A 221 -8.34 -1.75 12.67
N ALA A 222 -7.15 -1.14 12.82
CA ALA A 222 -6.63 -0.72 14.12
C ALA A 222 -7.54 0.32 14.82
N THR A 223 -8.18 1.23 14.07
CA THR A 223 -9.15 2.19 14.65
C THR A 223 -10.37 1.53 15.29
N LEU A 224 -10.66 0.27 14.94
CA LEU A 224 -11.78 -0.52 15.43
C LEU A 224 -11.35 -1.60 16.44
N GLY A 225 -10.07 -1.60 16.84
CA GLY A 225 -9.49 -2.68 17.64
C GLY A 225 -9.49 -4.02 16.91
N TRP A 226 -9.37 -4.00 15.58
CA TRP A 226 -9.25 -5.20 14.76
C TRP A 226 -7.79 -5.47 14.38
N ASN A 227 -7.50 -6.74 14.18
CA ASN A 227 -6.25 -7.24 13.64
C ASN A 227 -6.41 -7.56 12.16
N MET A 228 -5.31 -7.56 11.42
CA MET A 228 -5.28 -7.94 10.01
C MET A 228 -3.94 -8.58 9.68
N ALA A 229 -3.97 -9.66 8.89
CA ALA A 229 -2.77 -10.33 8.38
C ALA A 229 -2.95 -10.69 6.90
N LEU A 230 -1.93 -10.45 6.08
CA LEU A 230 -1.92 -10.86 4.68
C LEU A 230 -1.85 -12.38 4.56
N LEU A 231 -2.70 -12.95 3.71
CA LEU A 231 -2.72 -14.37 3.37
C LEU A 231 -1.77 -14.67 2.21
N ASP A 232 -0.49 -14.27 2.33
CA ASP A 232 0.48 -14.39 1.23
C ASP A 232 0.97 -15.84 1.02
N GLY A 233 0.46 -16.82 1.77
CA GLY A 233 0.59 -18.25 1.47
C GLY A 233 -0.35 -18.73 0.35
N VAL A 234 -1.36 -17.94 -0.02
CA VAL A 234 -2.34 -18.27 -1.07
C VAL A 234 -1.71 -18.12 -2.47
N GLU A 235 -1.98 -19.06 -3.38
CA GLU A 235 -1.66 -18.91 -4.81
C GLU A 235 -2.61 -17.92 -5.50
N GLN A 236 -2.11 -17.23 -6.51
CA GLN A 236 -2.86 -16.12 -7.14
C GLN A 236 -4.10 -16.60 -7.91
N ASN A 237 -4.12 -17.84 -8.41
CA ASN A 237 -5.33 -18.46 -8.99
C ASN A 237 -6.45 -18.62 -7.95
N THR A 238 -6.10 -18.96 -6.71
CA THR A 238 -7.09 -19.08 -5.62
C THR A 238 -7.63 -17.69 -5.25
N VAL A 239 -6.79 -16.65 -5.26
CA VAL A 239 -7.26 -15.26 -5.13
C VAL A 239 -8.21 -14.89 -6.27
N ALA A 240 -7.84 -15.20 -7.52
CA ALA A 240 -8.63 -14.91 -8.72
C ALA A 240 -10.02 -15.56 -8.69
N VAL A 241 -10.08 -16.83 -8.29
CA VAL A 241 -11.32 -17.60 -8.14
C VAL A 241 -12.19 -17.02 -7.02
N LEU A 242 -11.59 -16.69 -5.87
CA LEU A 242 -12.35 -16.18 -4.73
C LEU A 242 -12.93 -14.78 -4.99
N LEU A 243 -12.15 -13.89 -5.61
CA LEU A 243 -12.57 -12.52 -5.92
C LEU A 243 -13.35 -12.42 -7.24
N GLY A 244 -13.35 -13.48 -8.04
CA GLY A 244 -14.10 -13.57 -9.30
C GLY A 244 -13.45 -12.85 -10.47
N THR A 245 -12.17 -12.49 -10.39
CA THR A 245 -11.45 -11.81 -11.48
C THR A 245 -11.19 -12.74 -12.68
N ASN A 246 -11.20 -14.05 -12.45
CA ASN A 246 -11.08 -15.05 -13.53
C ASN A 246 -12.38 -15.26 -14.33
N ARG A 247 -13.46 -14.55 -14.00
CA ARG A 247 -14.76 -14.69 -14.65
C ARG A 247 -14.80 -13.87 -15.93
N ALA A 248 -14.24 -14.41 -17.01
CA ALA A 248 -14.16 -13.73 -18.31
C ALA A 248 -15.50 -13.14 -18.80
N GLY A 249 -16.61 -13.84 -18.56
CA GLY A 249 -17.94 -13.34 -18.93
C GLY A 249 -18.39 -12.11 -18.12
N ASP A 250 -17.86 -11.87 -16.93
CA ASP A 250 -18.19 -10.69 -16.10
C ASP A 250 -17.41 -9.45 -16.53
N PHE A 251 -16.27 -9.65 -17.21
CA PHE A 251 -15.39 -8.63 -17.76
C PHE A 251 -15.38 -8.62 -19.30
N GLN A 252 -16.42 -9.18 -19.93
CA GLN A 252 -16.51 -9.23 -21.38
C GLN A 252 -16.56 -7.81 -21.96
N ASP A 253 -15.68 -7.54 -22.94
CA ASP A 253 -15.59 -6.26 -23.67
C ASP A 253 -15.30 -5.03 -22.78
N VAL A 254 -14.74 -5.25 -21.58
CA VAL A 254 -14.33 -4.22 -20.61
C VAL A 254 -12.95 -4.54 -20.01
N GLU A 255 -12.39 -3.58 -19.27
CA GLU A 255 -11.10 -3.68 -18.63
C GLU A 255 -11.09 -4.78 -17.55
N PRO A 256 -10.15 -5.75 -17.60
CA PRO A 256 -10.06 -6.79 -16.59
C PRO A 256 -9.53 -6.26 -15.26
N GLU A 257 -9.64 -7.08 -14.22
CA GLU A 257 -8.99 -6.87 -12.93
C GLU A 257 -7.93 -7.93 -12.69
N HIS A 258 -6.74 -7.50 -12.27
CA HIS A 258 -5.66 -8.36 -11.80
C HIS A 258 -5.89 -8.68 -10.31
N PRO A 259 -5.93 -9.96 -9.89
CA PRO A 259 -6.08 -10.32 -8.49
C PRO A 259 -4.78 -10.10 -7.72
N ASP A 260 -4.75 -9.19 -6.73
CA ASP A 260 -3.51 -8.87 -6.01
C ASP A 260 -3.32 -9.74 -4.77
N CYS A 261 -4.12 -9.52 -3.73
CA CYS A 261 -3.94 -10.18 -2.44
C CYS A 261 -5.23 -10.36 -1.64
N LEU A 262 -5.15 -11.25 -0.65
CA LEU A 262 -6.15 -11.43 0.40
C LEU A 262 -5.54 -11.13 1.77
N ALA A 263 -6.36 -10.66 2.68
CA ALA A 263 -6.06 -10.52 4.09
C ALA A 263 -7.20 -11.12 4.91
N VAL A 264 -6.86 -11.71 6.06
CA VAL A 264 -7.85 -12.02 7.09
C VAL A 264 -7.91 -10.86 8.08
N VAL A 265 -9.11 -10.46 8.47
CA VAL A 265 -9.38 -9.41 9.46
C VAL A 265 -10.25 -9.99 10.56
N TRP A 266 -9.93 -9.69 11.82
CA TRP A 266 -10.71 -10.17 12.97
C TRP A 266 -10.67 -9.19 14.14
N PRO A 267 -11.75 -9.05 14.92
CA PRO A 267 -11.73 -8.25 16.14
C PRO A 267 -10.75 -8.78 17.19
N HIS A 268 -10.12 -7.89 17.94
CA HIS A 268 -9.50 -8.25 19.22
C HIS A 268 -10.59 -8.68 20.21
N GLU A 269 -10.43 -9.81 20.89
CA GLU A 269 -11.38 -10.19 21.94
C GLU A 269 -11.02 -9.43 23.23
N ASP A 270 -11.99 -8.80 23.89
CA ASP A 270 -11.83 -8.48 25.30
C ASP A 270 -11.76 -9.83 26.05
N VAL A 271 -10.78 -10.00 26.93
CA VAL A 271 -10.52 -11.24 27.72
C VAL A 271 -11.66 -11.58 28.69
N LYS A 272 -12.84 -10.99 28.56
CA LYS A 272 -14.06 -11.47 29.21
C LYS A 272 -14.65 -12.59 28.39
N ARG A 273 -14.07 -13.79 28.57
CA ARG A 273 -14.57 -15.11 28.12
C ARG A 273 -16.09 -15.11 28.03
N ASP A 274 -16.63 -15.11 26.82
CA ASP A 274 -18.05 -15.34 26.64
C ASP A 274 -18.38 -16.79 27.00
N ALA A 275 -19.35 -16.94 27.90
CA ALA A 275 -19.74 -18.17 28.56
C ALA A 275 -20.60 -19.08 27.67
N LEU A 276 -20.19 -19.32 26.43
CA LEU A 276 -20.86 -20.26 25.52
C LEU A 276 -19.86 -21.35 25.14
N GLY A 277 -19.88 -22.42 25.92
CA GLY A 277 -18.97 -23.57 25.89
C GLY A 277 -19.00 -24.41 24.62
N VAL A 278 -18.64 -23.83 23.48
CA VAL A 278 -18.17 -24.57 22.31
C VAL A 278 -16.66 -24.74 22.49
N LYS A 279 -16.21 -25.96 22.80
CA LYS A 279 -14.79 -26.34 22.74
C LYS A 279 -14.32 -26.26 21.29
N ARG A 280 -13.98 -25.07 20.79
CA ARG A 280 -13.14 -24.94 19.59
C ARG A 280 -11.72 -25.33 19.99
N GLN A 281 -11.05 -26.13 19.16
CA GLN A 281 -9.61 -26.34 19.31
C GLN A 281 -8.96 -24.97 19.14
N GLU A 282 -8.59 -24.34 20.25
CA GLU A 282 -7.75 -23.14 20.29
C GLU A 282 -6.34 -23.53 19.85
N SER A 283 -6.16 -23.88 18.57
CA SER A 283 -4.83 -23.84 18.00
C SER A 283 -4.42 -22.37 18.03
N GLY A 284 -3.40 -22.03 18.81
CA GLY A 284 -2.80 -20.68 18.84
C GLY A 284 -2.10 -20.29 17.54
N ILE A 285 -2.51 -20.88 16.41
CA ILE A 285 -1.89 -20.82 15.09
C ILE A 285 -2.94 -20.30 14.12
N ILE A 286 -2.60 -19.27 13.35
CA ILE A 286 -3.43 -18.71 12.29
C ILE A 286 -2.77 -19.07 10.94
N PRO A 287 -3.49 -19.73 10.01
CA PRO A 287 -2.94 -20.01 8.69
C PRO A 287 -2.85 -18.72 7.85
N LEU A 288 -1.81 -18.59 7.04
CA LEU A 288 -1.69 -17.52 6.03
C LEU A 288 -2.02 -18.02 4.62
N TYR A 289 -2.77 -19.12 4.52
CA TYR A 289 -3.21 -19.75 3.27
C TYR A 289 -4.70 -20.10 3.35
N LEU A 290 -5.27 -20.46 2.19
CA LEU A 290 -6.63 -20.94 2.05
C LEU A 290 -6.61 -22.27 1.32
N ASP A 291 -7.55 -23.15 1.66
CA ASP A 291 -7.74 -24.39 0.92
C ASP A 291 -8.37 -24.08 -0.46
N ALA A 292 -7.59 -24.27 -1.52
CA ALA A 292 -8.00 -24.00 -2.89
C ALA A 292 -9.23 -24.84 -3.32
N SER A 293 -9.42 -26.04 -2.76
CA SER A 293 -10.59 -26.87 -3.06
C SER A 293 -11.85 -26.27 -2.45
N LEU A 294 -11.79 -25.77 -1.21
CA LEU A 294 -12.90 -25.07 -0.57
C LEU A 294 -13.24 -23.77 -1.29
N VAL A 295 -12.24 -23.03 -1.73
CA VAL A 295 -12.45 -21.81 -2.52
C VAL A 295 -13.17 -22.12 -3.84
N LYS A 296 -12.76 -23.17 -4.56
CA LYS A 296 -13.44 -23.61 -5.80
C LYS A 296 -14.89 -24.06 -5.54
N GLU A 297 -15.12 -24.82 -4.48
CA GLU A 297 -16.48 -25.22 -4.06
C GLU A 297 -17.36 -24.02 -3.70
N LEU A 298 -16.79 -23.01 -3.05
CA LEU A 298 -17.48 -21.78 -2.67
C LEU A 298 -17.84 -20.93 -3.90
N ALA A 299 -16.88 -20.73 -4.80
CA ALA A 299 -17.01 -19.93 -6.00
C ALA A 299 -17.88 -20.58 -7.10
N GLY A 300 -18.24 -21.86 -6.95
CA GLY A 300 -19.11 -22.59 -7.88
C GLY A 300 -20.60 -22.19 -7.86
N GLY A 301 -21.01 -21.30 -6.94
CA GLY A 301 -22.36 -20.76 -6.86
C GLY A 301 -22.70 -19.73 -7.95
N PRO A 302 -23.93 -19.19 -7.94
CA PRO A 302 -24.31 -18.10 -8.83
C PRO A 302 -23.54 -16.82 -8.51
N TRP A 303 -23.22 -16.05 -9.54
CA TRP A 303 -22.59 -14.74 -9.45
C TRP A 303 -23.50 -13.66 -10.04
N HIS A 304 -23.37 -12.45 -9.51
CA HIS A 304 -24.19 -11.29 -9.86
C HIS A 304 -23.34 -10.15 -10.40
N GLY A 305 -23.95 -9.41 -11.31
CA GLY A 305 -23.39 -8.19 -11.88
C GLY A 305 -22.37 -8.41 -13.01
N LYS A 306 -22.24 -7.40 -13.87
CA LYS A 306 -21.22 -7.29 -14.92
C LYS A 306 -20.40 -6.02 -14.74
N ALA A 307 -19.09 -6.09 -14.91
CA ALA A 307 -18.22 -4.94 -14.78
C ALA A 307 -18.62 -3.86 -15.79
N ASN A 308 -18.72 -2.61 -15.34
CA ASN A 308 -18.87 -1.47 -16.24
C ASN A 308 -17.59 -1.26 -17.07
N ARG A 309 -17.75 -0.71 -18.26
CA ARG A 309 -16.64 -0.19 -19.06
C ARG A 309 -16.09 1.08 -18.41
N LEU A 310 -14.77 1.21 -18.31
CA LEU A 310 -14.14 2.38 -17.68
C LEU A 310 -13.72 3.43 -18.71
N SER A 311 -13.35 3.04 -19.92
CA SER A 311 -12.92 3.94 -21.00
C SER A 311 -13.71 3.69 -22.27
N ARG A 312 -13.89 4.71 -23.12
CA ARG A 312 -14.69 4.53 -24.35
C ARG A 312 -14.04 3.50 -25.28
N ASP A 313 -12.73 3.64 -25.50
CA ASP A 313 -11.87 2.78 -26.31
C ASP A 313 -10.50 2.54 -25.65
N HIS A 314 -9.79 1.49 -26.10
CA HIS A 314 -8.41 1.16 -25.72
C HIS A 314 -7.48 1.27 -26.93
N ALA A 315 -7.20 2.50 -27.37
CA ALA A 315 -6.42 2.71 -28.59
C ALA A 315 -4.98 2.16 -28.51
N VAL A 316 -4.42 1.99 -27.31
CA VAL A 316 -3.07 1.47 -27.09
C VAL A 316 -3.08 0.41 -26.00
N HIS A 317 -2.46 -0.73 -26.32
CA HIS A 317 -2.24 -1.83 -25.40
C HIS A 317 -0.74 -1.94 -25.08
N TRP A 318 -0.41 -2.04 -23.80
CA TRP A 318 0.97 -2.09 -23.31
C TRP A 318 1.32 -3.52 -22.91
N GLU A 319 1.64 -4.37 -23.90
CA GLU A 319 1.92 -5.81 -23.72
C GLU A 319 2.90 -6.11 -22.57
N VAL A 320 3.90 -5.24 -22.39
CA VAL A 320 4.92 -5.39 -21.32
C VAL A 320 4.34 -5.37 -19.91
N ILE A 321 3.17 -4.76 -19.70
CA ILE A 321 2.47 -4.78 -18.40
C ILE A 321 1.91 -6.18 -18.15
N ASP A 322 1.28 -6.77 -19.17
CA ASP A 322 0.68 -8.10 -19.07
C ASP A 322 1.76 -9.17 -18.96
N GLU A 323 2.85 -9.05 -19.71
CA GLU A 323 4.04 -9.90 -19.58
C GLU A 323 4.61 -9.85 -18.15
N ALA A 324 4.73 -8.66 -17.55
CA ALA A 324 5.23 -8.51 -16.19
C ALA A 324 4.25 -9.08 -15.14
N ALA A 325 2.95 -8.89 -15.34
CA ALA A 325 1.90 -9.43 -14.48
C ALA A 325 1.83 -10.96 -14.54
N GLU A 326 1.97 -11.55 -15.72
CA GLU A 326 2.01 -13.00 -15.92
C GLU A 326 3.32 -13.60 -15.36
N ALA A 327 4.47 -12.97 -15.64
CA ALA A 327 5.76 -13.43 -15.12
C ALA A 327 5.82 -13.39 -13.59
N SER A 328 5.15 -12.41 -12.96
CA SER A 328 5.07 -12.30 -11.50
C SER A 328 3.88 -13.05 -10.88
N TRP A 329 3.16 -13.88 -11.65
CA TRP A 329 2.04 -14.65 -11.15
C TRP A 329 2.49 -15.65 -10.08
N LYS A 330 1.92 -15.55 -8.87
CA LYS A 330 2.30 -16.41 -7.75
C LYS A 330 1.65 -17.79 -7.88
N VAL A 331 2.44 -18.75 -8.36
CA VAL A 331 2.08 -20.17 -8.44
C VAL A 331 2.30 -20.93 -7.11
N PRO A 332 3.36 -20.67 -6.32
CA PRO A 332 3.57 -21.40 -5.07
C PRO A 332 2.46 -21.16 -4.06
N SER A 333 1.84 -22.25 -3.59
CA SER A 333 1.01 -22.26 -2.38
C SER A 333 1.87 -22.73 -1.21
N GLU A 334 1.91 -21.95 -0.14
CA GLU A 334 2.72 -22.23 1.03
C GLU A 334 1.83 -22.36 2.26
N GLN A 335 1.99 -23.45 3.03
CA GLN A 335 1.25 -23.67 4.27
C GLN A 335 1.86 -22.87 5.44
N ARG A 336 2.07 -21.57 5.23
CA ARG A 336 2.59 -20.68 6.27
C ARG A 336 1.57 -20.50 7.38
N THR A 337 2.07 -20.39 8.59
CA THR A 337 1.27 -20.12 9.76
C THR A 337 1.97 -19.12 10.67
N ILE A 338 1.19 -18.41 11.47
CA ILE A 338 1.69 -17.49 12.48
C ILE A 338 1.08 -17.83 13.84
N SER A 339 1.88 -17.67 14.89
CA SER A 339 1.39 -17.84 16.26
C SER A 339 0.62 -16.61 16.69
N ARG A 340 -0.47 -16.80 17.46
CA ARG A 340 -1.14 -15.71 18.17
C ARG A 340 -0.17 -15.08 19.17
N PRO A 341 -0.24 -13.76 19.40
CA PRO A 341 0.57 -13.10 20.42
C PRO A 341 0.42 -13.82 21.75
N THR A 342 1.53 -14.10 22.43
CA THR A 342 1.49 -14.55 23.82
C THR A 342 1.15 -13.37 24.72
N ASP A 343 0.25 -13.55 25.70
CA ASP A 343 -0.24 -12.54 26.65
C ASP A 343 0.84 -11.94 27.60
N SER A 344 2.10 -11.90 27.20
CA SER A 344 3.14 -11.19 27.95
C SER A 344 3.20 -9.75 27.45
N PRO A 345 2.57 -8.78 28.15
CA PRO A 345 2.88 -7.38 27.90
C PRO A 345 4.36 -7.20 28.23
N ASP A 346 5.18 -6.94 27.22
CA ASP A 346 6.55 -6.57 27.46
C ASP A 346 6.53 -5.20 28.16
N ILE A 347 6.73 -5.21 29.48
CA ILE A 347 6.65 -4.05 30.39
C ILE A 347 7.71 -2.98 30.04
N SER A 348 8.56 -3.25 29.05
CA SER A 348 9.63 -2.38 28.56
C SER A 348 9.14 -1.29 27.58
N ASP A 349 8.13 -1.57 26.73
CA ASP A 349 7.62 -0.58 25.76
C ASP A 349 6.72 0.49 26.43
N ALA A 350 6.08 0.14 27.54
CA ALA A 350 5.24 1.07 28.31
C ALA A 350 6.03 2.19 29.02
N ARG A 351 7.37 2.09 29.14
CA ARG A 351 8.18 3.06 29.91
C ARG A 351 8.81 4.19 29.09
N HIS A 352 8.70 4.16 27.75
CA HIS A 352 9.29 5.17 26.88
C HIS A 352 8.29 6.13 26.22
N SER A 353 6.98 5.93 26.43
CA SER A 353 5.99 6.94 26.08
C SER A 353 5.86 7.91 27.25
N ALA A 354 6.78 8.88 27.33
CA ALA A 354 6.56 10.05 28.16
C ALA A 354 5.22 10.65 27.71
N HIS A 355 4.21 10.61 28.58
CA HIS A 355 2.93 11.26 28.38
C HIS A 355 3.15 12.75 28.13
N VAL A 356 3.31 13.11 26.85
CA VAL A 356 3.07 14.47 26.42
C VAL A 356 1.61 14.51 26.03
N THR A 357 0.80 15.05 26.94
CA THR A 357 -0.58 15.46 26.68
C THR A 357 -0.59 16.62 25.68
N HIS A 358 -0.16 16.37 24.45
CA HIS A 358 -0.65 17.16 23.34
C HIS A 358 -2.12 16.80 23.14
N HIS A 359 -2.94 17.78 22.79
CA HIS A 359 -4.28 17.54 22.23
C HIS A 359 -4.12 16.69 20.96
N SER A 360 -3.98 15.37 21.11
CA SER A 360 -3.65 14.47 20.03
C SER A 360 -4.86 14.34 19.11
N LEU A 361 -4.64 14.58 17.83
CA LEU A 361 -5.67 14.41 16.81
C LEU A 361 -6.14 12.95 16.83
N SER A 362 -7.43 12.74 16.57
CA SER A 362 -7.94 11.38 16.39
C SER A 362 -7.37 10.77 15.11
N ALA A 363 -7.22 9.45 15.08
CA ALA A 363 -6.81 8.73 13.88
C ALA A 363 -7.75 9.06 12.70
N GLY A 364 -9.06 9.16 12.96
CA GLY A 364 -10.05 9.53 11.96
C GLY A 364 -9.92 10.97 11.45
N GLN A 365 -9.36 11.91 12.22
CA GLN A 365 -9.04 13.25 11.73
C GLN A 365 -7.83 13.21 10.79
N ILE A 366 -6.74 12.56 11.21
CA ILE A 366 -5.51 12.43 10.41
C ILE A 366 -5.76 11.71 9.09
N ILE A 367 -6.53 10.61 9.10
CA ILE A 367 -6.88 9.86 7.89
C ILE A 367 -7.70 10.73 6.91
N ARG A 368 -8.71 11.45 7.39
CA ARG A 368 -9.58 12.27 6.55
C ARG A 368 -8.88 13.51 5.99
N GLN A 369 -8.02 14.15 6.78
CA GLN A 369 -7.32 15.36 6.36
C GLN A 369 -6.15 15.08 5.42
N ARG A 370 -5.60 13.85 5.44
CA ARG A 370 -4.40 13.48 4.67
C ARG A 370 -4.49 13.92 3.22
N ARG A 371 -3.55 14.74 2.75
CA ARG A 371 -3.43 15.09 1.33
C ARG A 371 -1.97 14.98 0.87
N SER A 372 -1.79 14.61 -0.40
CA SER A 372 -0.47 14.69 -1.02
C SER A 372 -0.14 16.15 -1.29
N ALA A 373 1.02 16.61 -0.83
CA ALA A 373 1.49 17.95 -1.12
C ALA A 373 1.80 18.10 -2.62
N VAL A 374 1.46 19.26 -3.19
CA VAL A 374 1.76 19.59 -4.59
C VAL A 374 3.02 20.45 -4.70
N ALA A 375 3.33 21.22 -3.65
CA ALA A 375 4.55 22.00 -3.49
C ALA A 375 4.86 22.22 -2.02
N PHE A 376 6.13 22.53 -1.70
CA PHE A 376 6.58 22.95 -0.37
C PHE A 376 7.13 24.37 -0.38
N ASP A 377 7.12 25.02 0.77
CA ASP A 377 7.49 26.43 0.92
C ASP A 377 9.00 26.72 0.92
N GLY A 378 9.83 25.67 0.94
CA GLY A 378 11.28 25.76 0.99
C GLY A 378 11.85 26.30 2.31
N LYS A 379 11.02 26.46 3.36
CA LYS A 379 11.36 27.17 4.61
C LYS A 379 10.99 26.40 5.87
N THR A 380 9.87 25.68 5.85
CA THR A 380 9.38 24.94 7.01
C THR A 380 10.39 23.87 7.43
N SER A 381 10.81 23.92 8.69
CA SER A 381 11.63 22.92 9.36
C SER A 381 10.77 21.96 10.18
N ILE A 382 11.35 20.80 10.51
CA ILE A 382 10.85 19.92 11.57
C ILE A 382 11.97 19.69 12.58
N THR A 383 11.62 19.33 13.82
CA THR A 383 12.63 19.00 14.83
C THR A 383 13.20 17.59 14.61
N ALA A 384 14.44 17.35 15.05
CA ALA A 384 15.03 16.01 15.06
C ALA A 384 14.15 14.98 15.79
N ALA A 385 13.47 15.36 16.87
CA ALA A 385 12.55 14.48 17.60
C ALA A 385 11.37 14.01 16.72
N VAL A 386 10.77 14.92 15.94
CA VAL A 386 9.71 14.59 14.97
C VAL A 386 10.26 13.67 13.88
N PHE A 387 11.43 14.00 13.32
CA PHE A 387 12.10 13.18 12.31
C PHE A 387 12.37 11.75 12.81
N PHE A 388 12.96 11.60 14.00
CA PHE A 388 13.21 10.28 14.58
C PHE A 388 11.93 9.51 14.90
N ARG A 389 10.84 10.18 15.32
CA ARG A 389 9.53 9.53 15.50
C ARG A 389 9.03 8.95 14.18
N MET A 390 9.09 9.72 13.09
CA MET A 390 8.71 9.24 11.74
C MET A 390 9.53 8.01 11.33
N LEU A 391 10.86 8.05 11.54
CA LEU A 391 11.73 6.94 11.20
C LEU A 391 11.47 5.70 12.08
N LYS A 392 11.19 5.87 13.37
CA LYS A 392 10.81 4.77 14.26
C LYS A 392 9.51 4.09 13.81
N ARG A 393 8.53 4.85 13.32
CA ARG A 393 7.23 4.33 12.85
C ARG A 393 7.34 3.45 11.61
N VAL A 394 8.37 3.64 10.80
CA VAL A 394 8.64 2.78 9.64
C VAL A 394 9.50 1.56 9.96
N MET A 395 9.95 1.38 11.21
CA MET A 395 10.73 0.21 11.61
C MET A 395 9.81 -1.00 11.83
N PRO A 396 10.02 -2.11 11.11
CA PRO A 396 9.15 -3.28 11.18
C PRO A 396 9.45 -4.20 12.38
N GLN A 397 10.60 -4.03 13.04
CA GLN A 397 11.06 -4.87 14.16
C GLN A 397 11.03 -6.36 13.80
N ALA A 398 11.75 -6.71 12.72
CA ALA A 398 11.71 -8.03 12.09
C ALA A 398 12.26 -9.17 12.98
N ASP A 399 12.96 -8.82 14.06
CA ASP A 399 13.38 -9.72 15.14
C ASP A 399 12.20 -10.28 15.96
N ARG A 400 11.04 -9.59 15.94
CA ARG A 400 9.81 -10.05 16.59
C ARG A 400 9.00 -10.99 15.68
N SER A 401 8.22 -11.86 16.31
CA SER A 401 7.20 -12.65 15.62
C SER A 401 6.21 -11.73 14.89
N GLN A 402 5.62 -12.18 13.77
CA GLN A 402 4.83 -11.29 12.90
C GLN A 402 3.78 -10.47 13.66
N LEU A 403 2.92 -11.11 14.46
CA LEU A 403 1.85 -10.38 15.17
C LEU A 403 2.37 -9.55 16.36
N ASP A 404 3.65 -9.70 16.74
CA ASP A 404 4.35 -8.89 17.74
C ASP A 404 5.08 -7.67 17.16
N ARG A 405 5.07 -7.54 15.83
CA ARG A 405 5.58 -6.34 15.15
C ARG A 405 4.63 -5.15 15.39
N PRO A 406 5.15 -3.91 15.37
CA PRO A 406 4.32 -2.72 15.51
C PRO A 406 3.35 -2.56 14.32
N MET A 407 2.14 -2.05 14.56
CA MET A 407 1.20 -1.70 13.48
C MET A 407 1.82 -0.63 12.55
N PRO A 408 1.72 -0.76 11.20
CA PRO A 408 1.01 -1.79 10.44
C PRO A 408 1.87 -3.00 10.02
N TRP A 409 3.10 -3.11 10.50
CA TRP A 409 4.07 -4.15 10.11
C TRP A 409 3.69 -5.55 10.60
N ASP A 410 2.75 -5.65 11.54
CA ASP A 410 2.09 -6.90 11.94
C ASP A 410 1.28 -7.56 10.80
N SER A 411 0.84 -6.77 9.82
CA SER A 411 0.17 -7.29 8.62
C SER A 411 1.15 -7.84 7.57
N TRP A 412 2.42 -7.46 7.63
CA TRP A 412 3.45 -7.80 6.64
C TRP A 412 4.21 -9.08 7.03
N PRO A 413 4.10 -10.17 6.25
CA PRO A 413 4.57 -11.50 6.69
C PRO A 413 6.05 -11.77 6.43
N TYR A 414 6.80 -10.79 5.94
CA TYR A 414 8.19 -10.96 5.53
C TYR A 414 9.13 -10.05 6.29
N ASP A 415 10.41 -10.42 6.27
CA ASP A 415 11.48 -9.52 6.67
C ASP A 415 11.60 -8.39 5.64
N PRO A 416 11.84 -7.14 6.10
CA PRO A 416 11.82 -5.97 5.23
C PRO A 416 12.90 -6.07 4.17
N ALA A 417 12.56 -5.84 2.92
CA ALA A 417 13.49 -5.78 1.81
C ALA A 417 13.84 -4.34 1.42
N VAL A 418 13.17 -3.35 2.01
CA VAL A 418 13.29 -1.93 1.65
C VAL A 418 13.97 -1.12 2.75
N HIS A 419 14.97 -0.34 2.38
CA HIS A 419 15.73 0.59 3.21
C HIS A 419 15.59 2.03 2.67
N LEU A 420 15.96 3.04 3.47
CA LEU A 420 15.77 4.44 3.07
C LEU A 420 17.11 5.14 2.90
N MET A 421 17.33 5.77 1.75
CA MET A 421 18.40 6.74 1.54
C MET A 421 17.80 8.14 1.58
N LEU A 422 18.13 8.91 2.60
CA LEU A 422 17.49 10.18 2.94
C LEU A 422 18.37 11.38 2.62
N PHE A 423 17.76 12.37 1.99
CA PHE A 423 18.29 13.71 1.80
C PHE A 423 17.71 14.62 2.88
N VAL A 424 18.52 14.95 3.90
CA VAL A 424 18.10 15.79 5.01
C VAL A 424 18.45 17.25 4.70
N HIS A 425 17.46 18.15 4.79
CA HIS A 425 17.62 19.55 4.40
C HIS A 425 17.37 20.54 5.56
N ARG A 426 16.24 20.40 6.26
CA ARG A 426 15.75 21.36 7.28
C ARG A 426 15.21 20.61 8.50
N VAL A 427 16.04 19.73 9.07
CA VAL A 427 15.74 19.05 10.32
C VAL A 427 16.57 19.68 11.44
N GLU A 428 15.91 20.41 12.34
CA GLU A 428 16.57 21.12 13.43
C GLU A 428 17.28 20.14 14.36
N GLY A 429 18.57 20.39 14.62
CA GLY A 429 19.43 19.52 15.42
C GLY A 429 20.17 18.44 14.63
N LEU A 430 19.96 18.34 13.31
CA LEU A 430 20.73 17.47 12.42
C LEU A 430 21.49 18.28 11.36
N THR A 431 22.67 17.78 11.00
CA THR A 431 23.46 18.34 9.90
C THR A 431 22.79 18.02 8.56
N PRO A 432 22.60 18.99 7.65
CA PRO A 432 22.12 18.70 6.30
C PRO A 432 23.07 17.75 5.57
N GLY A 433 22.50 16.80 4.81
CA GLY A 433 23.32 15.81 4.13
C GLY A 433 22.58 14.55 3.71
N LEU A 434 23.36 13.52 3.40
CA LEU A 434 22.88 12.19 3.02
C LEU A 434 22.92 11.24 4.21
N TYR A 435 21.81 10.55 4.44
CA TYR A 435 21.62 9.59 5.51
C TYR A 435 21.10 8.27 4.95
N VAL A 436 21.28 7.17 5.68
CA VAL A 436 20.66 5.88 5.38
C VAL A 436 20.03 5.29 6.63
N LEU A 437 18.77 4.87 6.53
CA LEU A 437 18.06 4.09 7.54
C LEU A 437 18.00 2.62 7.10
N ILE A 438 18.61 1.74 7.88
CA ILE A 438 18.62 0.29 7.64
C ILE A 438 17.47 -0.36 8.40
N ARG A 439 16.39 -0.72 7.71
CA ARG A 439 15.16 -1.19 8.37
C ARG A 439 15.26 -2.58 9.02
N ASP A 440 16.35 -3.31 8.79
CA ASP A 440 16.72 -4.54 9.49
C ASP A 440 18.23 -4.54 9.79
N PRO A 441 18.66 -4.37 11.06
CA PRO A 441 20.07 -4.29 11.42
C PRO A 441 20.92 -5.47 10.94
N ARG A 442 20.32 -6.67 10.74
CA ARG A 442 21.02 -7.85 10.21
C ARG A 442 21.53 -7.65 8.78
N LYS A 443 21.00 -6.64 8.07
CA LYS A 443 21.30 -6.35 6.67
C LYS A 443 22.30 -5.21 6.48
N LEU A 444 22.79 -4.60 7.57
CA LEU A 444 23.74 -3.49 7.52
C LEU A 444 24.97 -3.83 6.65
N SER A 445 25.61 -4.98 6.89
CA SER A 445 26.82 -5.39 6.16
C SER A 445 26.56 -5.56 4.66
N PHE A 446 25.40 -6.09 4.29
CA PHE A 446 25.01 -6.24 2.88
C PHE A 446 24.86 -4.87 2.21
N VAL A 447 24.17 -3.92 2.85
CA VAL A 447 23.97 -2.58 2.29
C VAL A 447 25.29 -1.81 2.20
N GLN A 448 26.17 -1.93 3.21
CA GLN A 448 27.50 -1.32 3.19
C GLN A 448 28.36 -1.86 2.03
N GLN A 449 28.33 -3.17 1.77
CA GLN A 449 29.06 -3.80 0.67
C GLN A 449 28.51 -3.39 -0.72
N ALA A 450 27.22 -3.04 -0.80
CA ALA A 450 26.60 -2.59 -2.03
C ALA A 450 26.88 -1.12 -2.36
N MET A 451 27.36 -0.32 -1.40
CA MET A 451 27.67 1.10 -1.55
C MET A 451 29.18 1.34 -1.62
N ASN A 452 29.58 2.58 -1.92
CA ASN A 452 30.98 2.99 -1.94
C ASN A 452 31.70 2.61 -0.61
N PRO A 453 32.78 1.79 -0.65
CA PRO A 453 33.50 1.35 0.55
C PRO A 453 34.23 2.48 1.29
N GLU A 454 34.40 3.65 0.66
CA GLU A 454 35.01 4.83 1.29
C GLU A 454 34.02 5.65 2.13
N LEU A 455 32.71 5.33 2.08
CA LEU A 455 31.71 6.02 2.90
C LEU A 455 31.91 5.71 4.38
N VAL A 456 31.91 6.75 5.21
CA VAL A 456 31.98 6.63 6.67
C VAL A 456 30.56 6.64 7.22
N TRP A 457 30.17 5.55 7.88
CA TRP A 457 28.82 5.39 8.44
C TRP A 457 28.83 5.83 9.90
N THR A 458 28.27 7.01 10.17
CA THR A 458 28.27 7.59 11.52
C THR A 458 26.86 7.67 12.10
N THR A 459 26.67 7.27 13.35
CA THR A 459 25.38 7.50 14.02
C THR A 459 25.21 9.01 14.28
N PRO A 460 24.12 9.64 13.83
CA PRO A 460 23.97 11.07 14.01
C PRO A 460 23.72 11.46 15.48
N PRO A 461 24.13 12.67 15.90
CA PRO A 461 23.89 13.15 17.26
C PRO A 461 22.41 13.12 17.64
N GLY A 462 22.11 12.70 18.87
CA GLY A 462 20.74 12.62 19.38
C GLY A 462 19.88 11.52 18.76
N CYS A 463 20.44 10.67 17.87
CA CYS A 463 19.74 9.51 17.35
C CYS A 463 19.36 8.55 18.50
N PRO A 464 18.09 8.15 18.62
CA PRO A 464 17.67 7.23 19.67
C PRO A 464 18.36 5.88 19.58
N ASP A 465 18.64 5.27 20.74
CA ASP A 465 19.16 3.91 20.82
C ASP A 465 18.27 2.93 20.06
N GLY A 466 18.90 2.02 19.32
CA GLY A 466 18.21 1.01 18.52
C GLY A 466 17.62 1.51 17.19
N LEU A 467 17.74 2.80 16.84
CA LEU A 467 17.40 3.29 15.50
C LEU A 467 18.64 3.23 14.59
N PRO A 468 18.72 2.30 13.62
CA PRO A 468 19.88 2.09 12.73
C PRO A 468 19.92 3.14 11.61
N LEU A 469 20.09 4.41 12.00
CA LEU A 469 20.24 5.56 11.12
C LEU A 469 21.72 5.97 11.08
N TYR A 470 22.24 6.16 9.88
CA TYR A 470 23.63 6.53 9.65
C TYR A 470 23.70 7.77 8.77
N TRP A 471 24.49 8.75 9.19
CA TRP A 471 24.90 9.89 8.37
C TRP A 471 26.13 9.49 7.55
N LEU A 472 26.07 9.74 6.24
CA LEU A 472 27.09 9.34 5.28
C LEU A 472 27.90 10.50 4.74
N LEU A 473 27.22 11.60 4.36
CA LEU A 473 27.85 12.75 3.70
C LEU A 473 27.26 14.05 4.24
N GLU A 474 28.11 15.01 4.56
CA GLU A 474 27.73 16.39 4.86
C GLU A 474 27.47 17.17 3.57
N GLY A 475 26.42 17.99 3.56
CA GLY A 475 26.28 19.02 2.52
C GLY A 475 24.84 19.39 2.17
N ASP A 476 24.71 20.43 1.34
CA ASP A 476 23.43 20.87 0.80
C ASP A 476 22.99 19.96 -0.36
N ALA A 477 22.18 18.95 -0.03
CA ALA A 477 21.66 17.99 -1.00
C ALA A 477 20.39 18.46 -1.75
N ARG A 478 19.91 19.70 -1.57
CA ARG A 478 18.61 20.14 -2.12
C ARG A 478 18.53 20.07 -3.64
N LYS A 479 19.57 20.57 -4.33
CA LYS A 479 19.65 20.53 -5.79
C LYS A 479 19.75 19.09 -6.31
N LEU A 480 20.54 18.26 -5.62
CA LEU A 480 20.70 16.85 -5.96
C LEU A 480 19.37 16.10 -5.80
N ALA A 481 18.68 16.28 -4.67
CA ALA A 481 17.39 15.67 -4.38
C ALA A 481 16.33 16.04 -5.43
N ALA A 482 16.25 17.32 -5.79
CA ALA A 482 15.37 17.79 -6.88
C ALA A 482 15.75 17.15 -8.22
N GLN A 483 17.03 17.18 -8.58
CA GLN A 483 17.53 16.63 -9.84
C GLN A 483 17.19 15.15 -10.00
N VAL A 484 17.53 14.30 -9.02
CA VAL A 484 17.27 12.86 -9.12
C VAL A 484 15.80 12.50 -9.02
N SER A 485 14.96 13.39 -8.46
CA SER A 485 13.50 13.26 -8.44
C SER A 485 12.85 13.83 -9.72
N CYS A 486 13.43 13.57 -10.89
CA CYS A 486 12.95 14.11 -12.18
C CYS A 486 12.86 15.66 -12.22
N HIS A 487 13.81 16.36 -11.60
CA HIS A 487 13.81 17.83 -11.49
C HIS A 487 12.59 18.43 -10.75
N GLN A 488 11.99 17.67 -9.83
CA GLN A 488 10.87 18.15 -9.03
C GLN A 488 11.37 18.91 -7.79
N ASP A 489 11.18 20.23 -7.77
CA ASP A 489 11.63 21.13 -6.69
C ASP A 489 11.12 20.71 -5.30
N ILE A 490 9.94 20.07 -5.24
CA ILE A 490 9.34 19.57 -4.00
C ILE A 490 10.25 18.59 -3.23
N ALA A 491 11.20 17.91 -3.88
CA ALA A 491 12.18 17.12 -3.17
C ALA A 491 13.16 18.02 -2.39
N GLY A 492 13.71 19.08 -3.02
CA GLY A 492 14.67 20.00 -2.40
C GLY A 492 14.06 21.06 -1.48
N ASP A 493 12.78 21.42 -1.69
CA ASP A 493 12.04 22.39 -0.88
C ASP A 493 11.47 21.79 0.42
N SER A 494 11.63 20.48 0.59
CA SER A 494 11.16 19.73 1.75
C SER A 494 12.02 19.94 3.00
N ALA A 495 11.54 19.44 4.14
CA ALA A 495 12.39 19.27 5.32
C ALA A 495 13.37 18.11 5.12
N PHE A 496 12.89 17.01 4.53
CA PHE A 496 13.70 15.92 4.01
C PHE A 496 12.95 15.15 2.93
N SER A 497 13.69 14.54 2.02
CA SER A 497 13.20 13.59 1.03
C SER A 497 14.00 12.29 1.10
N PHE A 498 13.56 11.24 0.42
CA PHE A 498 14.31 9.98 0.38
C PHE A 498 13.91 9.09 -0.79
N GLY A 499 14.84 8.23 -1.19
CA GLY A 499 14.62 7.09 -2.06
C GLY A 499 14.54 5.79 -1.26
N MET A 500 13.57 4.93 -1.60
CA MET A 500 13.40 3.59 -1.06
C MET A 500 14.27 2.61 -1.86
N LEU A 501 15.33 2.09 -1.24
CA LEU A 501 16.28 1.14 -1.81
C LEU A 501 15.87 -0.28 -1.44
N ALA A 502 15.50 -1.09 -2.43
CA ALA A 502 15.06 -2.46 -2.24
C ALA A 502 16.15 -3.47 -2.60
N GLU A 503 16.30 -4.51 -1.77
CA GLU A 503 17.01 -5.75 -2.11
C GLU A 503 16.33 -6.39 -3.32
N PHE A 504 16.99 -6.32 -4.48
CA PHE A 504 16.32 -6.53 -5.76
C PHE A 504 16.66 -7.88 -6.40
N GLU A 505 17.72 -7.97 -7.22
CA GLU A 505 17.99 -9.18 -8.00
C GLU A 505 18.17 -10.41 -7.11
N GLY A 506 18.96 -10.30 -6.04
CA GLY A 506 19.17 -11.41 -5.10
C GLY A 506 17.86 -11.97 -4.54
N ARG A 507 16.92 -11.09 -4.20
CA ARG A 507 15.60 -11.50 -3.68
C ARG A 507 14.75 -12.19 -4.74
N LEU A 508 14.71 -11.64 -5.95
CA LEU A 508 13.96 -12.23 -7.07
C LEU A 508 14.51 -13.59 -7.48
N ARG A 509 15.84 -13.76 -7.48
CA ARG A 509 16.50 -15.04 -7.80
C ARG A 509 16.28 -16.07 -6.70
N GLN A 510 16.27 -15.66 -5.44
CA GLN A 510 16.06 -16.56 -4.31
C GLN A 510 14.62 -17.05 -4.21
N GLU A 511 13.65 -16.16 -4.43
CA GLU A 511 12.25 -16.43 -4.09
C GLU A 511 11.32 -16.53 -5.30
N GLY A 512 11.74 -16.02 -6.46
CA GLY A 512 10.97 -16.02 -7.70
C GLY A 512 10.40 -14.65 -8.08
N ALA A 513 9.91 -14.55 -9.32
CA ALA A 513 9.46 -13.31 -9.94
C ALA A 513 8.25 -12.64 -9.26
N TRP A 514 7.42 -13.43 -8.57
CA TRP A 514 6.26 -12.95 -7.82
C TRP A 514 6.61 -12.01 -6.65
N TRP A 515 7.90 -11.99 -6.25
CA TRP A 515 8.41 -11.00 -5.30
C TRP A 515 8.49 -9.59 -5.86
N TYR A 516 8.52 -9.42 -7.18
CA TYR A 516 8.61 -8.10 -7.80
C TYR A 516 7.47 -7.19 -7.30
N PRO A 517 6.17 -7.55 -7.42
CA PRO A 517 5.07 -6.85 -6.74
C PRO A 517 5.29 -6.55 -5.25
N ARG A 518 5.76 -7.52 -4.46
CA ARG A 518 5.89 -7.39 -3.00
C ARG A 518 6.88 -6.29 -2.60
N LEU A 519 7.92 -6.05 -3.39
CA LEU A 519 8.85 -4.93 -3.14
C LEU A 519 8.15 -3.56 -3.28
N PHE A 520 7.23 -3.43 -4.23
CA PHE A 520 6.40 -2.23 -4.42
C PHE A 520 5.30 -2.12 -3.35
N TRP A 521 4.73 -3.24 -2.92
CA TRP A 521 3.75 -3.28 -1.82
C TRP A 521 4.37 -2.81 -0.51
N GLU A 522 5.57 -3.30 -0.16
CA GLU A 522 6.31 -2.84 1.02
C GLU A 522 6.61 -1.33 0.94
N SER A 523 7.01 -0.86 -0.24
CA SER A 523 7.28 0.56 -0.49
C SER A 523 6.02 1.44 -0.32
N GLY A 524 4.87 0.98 -0.83
CA GLY A 524 3.59 1.67 -0.67
C GLY A 524 3.10 1.68 0.78
N LEU A 525 3.24 0.56 1.50
CA LEU A 525 2.92 0.45 2.92
C LEU A 525 3.77 1.43 3.75
N LEU A 526 5.08 1.49 3.48
CA LEU A 526 5.98 2.45 4.10
C LEU A 526 5.55 3.89 3.83
N GLY A 527 5.24 4.21 2.57
CA GLY A 527 4.73 5.53 2.18
C GLY A 527 3.44 5.89 2.89
N GLN A 528 2.54 4.91 3.10
CA GLN A 528 1.28 5.15 3.81
C GLN A 528 1.48 5.57 5.27
N VAL A 529 2.41 4.91 5.97
CA VAL A 529 2.79 5.30 7.34
C VAL A 529 3.29 6.75 7.36
N LEU A 530 4.17 7.10 6.43
CA LEU A 530 4.77 8.44 6.38
C LEU A 530 3.80 9.54 5.95
N TYR A 531 2.79 9.22 5.13
CA TYR A 531 1.70 10.15 4.87
C TYR A 531 0.97 10.55 6.15
N LEU A 532 0.65 9.59 7.03
CA LEU A 532 -0.08 9.88 8.26
C LEU A 532 0.82 10.49 9.34
N GLU A 533 2.07 10.06 9.44
CA GLU A 533 3.03 10.69 10.37
C GLU A 533 3.33 12.14 10.01
N ALA A 534 3.39 12.49 8.72
CA ALA A 534 3.54 13.88 8.29
C ALA A 534 2.35 14.74 8.76
N GLU A 535 1.12 14.26 8.54
CA GLU A 535 -0.10 14.94 8.98
C GLU A 535 -0.17 15.07 10.50
N ALA A 536 0.23 14.02 11.24
CA ALA A 536 0.33 14.04 12.70
C ALA A 536 1.36 15.04 13.23
N ALA A 537 2.39 15.34 12.43
CA ALA A 537 3.41 16.34 12.73
C ALA A 537 3.05 17.76 12.27
N GLY A 538 1.87 17.96 11.67
CA GLY A 538 1.43 19.26 11.17
C GLY A 538 2.11 19.70 9.86
N VAL A 539 2.77 18.78 9.17
CA VAL A 539 3.37 18.97 7.84
C VAL A 539 2.65 18.07 6.83
N ARG A 540 3.11 18.03 5.58
CA ARG A 540 2.57 17.10 4.57
C ARG A 540 3.66 16.33 3.88
N ALA A 541 3.22 15.21 3.31
CA ALA A 541 4.04 14.32 2.52
C ALA A 541 3.58 14.30 1.06
N THR A 542 4.46 13.87 0.16
CA THR A 542 4.05 13.28 -1.10
C THR A 542 4.98 12.16 -1.52
N GLY A 543 4.39 11.13 -2.13
CA GLY A 543 5.12 10.15 -2.90
C GLY A 543 5.52 10.70 -4.25
N ILE A 544 6.67 10.25 -4.74
CA ILE A 544 7.27 10.65 -6.01
C ILE A 544 7.55 9.36 -6.79
N GLY A 545 6.73 9.10 -7.82
CA GLY A 545 6.92 7.98 -8.74
C GLY A 545 7.96 8.24 -9.84
N CYS A 546 8.19 9.53 -10.16
CA CYS A 546 9.20 9.94 -11.14
C CYS A 546 10.51 10.29 -10.45
N PHE A 547 11.50 9.43 -10.65
CA PHE A 547 12.89 9.64 -10.26
C PHE A 547 13.77 8.96 -11.32
N PHE A 548 15.00 9.43 -11.47
CA PHE A 548 15.97 8.80 -12.36
C PHE A 548 16.63 7.62 -11.64
N ASP A 549 16.25 6.41 -12.02
CA ASP A 549 16.55 5.18 -11.27
C ASP A 549 18.07 4.99 -11.03
N ASP A 550 18.91 5.05 -12.08
CA ASP A 550 20.37 4.85 -11.95
C ASP A 550 21.11 6.06 -11.35
N PRO A 551 20.80 7.32 -11.69
CA PRO A 551 21.41 8.48 -11.03
C PRO A 551 21.23 8.52 -9.51
N VAL A 552 20.16 7.91 -8.98
CA VAL A 552 20.01 7.75 -7.52
C VAL A 552 21.06 6.80 -6.95
N HIS A 553 21.38 5.72 -7.66
CA HIS A 553 22.40 4.73 -7.27
C HIS A 553 23.81 5.30 -7.32
N GLU A 554 24.09 6.12 -8.34
CA GLU A 554 25.39 6.76 -8.55
C GLU A 554 25.84 7.63 -7.36
N ILE A 555 24.90 8.22 -6.61
CA ILE A 555 25.18 9.07 -5.42
C ILE A 555 26.03 8.31 -4.38
N VAL A 556 25.77 7.02 -4.20
CA VAL A 556 26.45 6.13 -3.25
C VAL A 556 27.19 5.00 -3.94
N ALA A 557 27.43 5.14 -5.25
CA ALA A 557 28.11 4.17 -6.11
C ALA A 557 27.54 2.74 -6.04
N ILE A 558 26.22 2.59 -5.89
CA ILE A 558 25.57 1.28 -6.04
C ILE A 558 25.72 0.83 -7.50
N GLN A 559 26.25 -0.38 -7.69
CA GLN A 559 26.42 -0.99 -9.01
C GLN A 559 25.53 -2.22 -9.18
N GLY A 560 25.12 -2.46 -10.42
CA GLY A 560 24.30 -3.63 -10.76
C GLY A 560 22.88 -3.56 -10.21
N LEU A 561 22.33 -4.71 -9.84
CA LEU A 561 20.92 -4.89 -9.48
C LEU A 561 20.73 -5.44 -8.05
N SER A 562 21.74 -5.40 -7.20
CA SER A 562 21.65 -5.87 -5.81
C SER A 562 20.68 -5.03 -4.97
N LEU A 563 20.75 -3.70 -5.15
CA LEU A 563 19.83 -2.71 -4.59
C LEU A 563 19.25 -1.86 -5.70
N GLN A 564 17.93 -1.67 -5.75
CA GLN A 564 17.26 -0.80 -6.72
C GLN A 564 16.35 0.21 -6.04
N SER A 565 16.24 1.42 -6.60
CA SER A 565 15.35 2.46 -6.06
C SER A 565 13.97 2.22 -6.63
N LEU A 566 12.97 2.04 -5.77
CA LEU A 566 11.62 1.68 -6.21
C LEU A 566 10.60 2.80 -6.05
N TYR A 567 10.76 3.64 -5.03
CA TYR A 567 9.84 4.74 -4.74
C TYR A 567 10.57 5.88 -4.06
N HIS A 568 10.17 7.12 -4.34
CA HIS A 568 10.69 8.29 -3.64
C HIS A 568 9.56 8.95 -2.84
N PHE A 569 9.94 9.71 -1.82
CA PHE A 569 9.00 10.38 -0.96
C PHE A 569 9.62 11.67 -0.41
N THR A 570 8.78 12.61 -0.02
CA THR A 570 9.24 13.92 0.46
C THR A 570 8.27 14.49 1.49
N ILE A 571 8.79 15.17 2.51
CA ILE A 571 8.02 15.68 3.66
C ILE A 571 8.43 17.12 3.97
N GLY A 572 7.46 18.04 4.05
CA GLY A 572 7.72 19.47 4.27
C GLY A 572 6.46 20.29 4.51
N GLY A 573 6.65 21.60 4.72
CA GLY A 573 5.55 22.55 4.89
C GLY A 573 4.80 22.78 3.57
N PRO A 574 3.51 22.41 3.47
CA PRO A 574 2.78 22.50 2.22
C PRO A 574 2.50 23.94 1.80
N VAL A 575 2.54 24.17 0.49
CA VAL A 575 1.94 25.37 -0.11
C VAL A 575 0.47 25.06 -0.45
N GLU A 576 -0.44 25.81 0.15
CA GLU A 576 -1.88 25.65 -0.11
C GLU A 576 -2.32 26.40 -1.38
N ASP A 577 -2.88 25.69 -2.34
CA ASP A 577 -3.53 26.31 -3.49
C ASP A 577 -4.96 26.76 -3.13
N ARG A 578 -5.09 28.03 -2.76
CA ARG A 578 -6.38 28.65 -2.37
C ARG A 578 -7.37 28.78 -3.52
N ARG A 579 -6.98 28.48 -4.77
CA ARG A 579 -7.88 28.49 -5.93
C ARG A 579 -8.72 27.21 -6.01
N LEU A 580 -8.29 26.14 -5.35
CA LEU A 580 -8.98 24.86 -5.35
C LEU A 580 -10.05 24.80 -4.26
N GLN A 581 -11.31 24.65 -4.66
CA GLN A 581 -12.38 24.37 -3.72
C GLN A 581 -12.28 22.91 -3.25
N THR A 582 -12.58 22.67 -1.96
CA THR A 582 -12.69 21.32 -1.40
C THR A 582 -14.13 21.08 -0.98
N LEU A 583 -14.75 20.02 -1.52
CA LEU A 583 -16.12 19.62 -1.20
C LEU A 583 -16.13 18.34 -0.34
N PRO A 584 -17.19 18.11 0.45
CA PRO A 584 -17.34 16.89 1.25
C PRO A 584 -17.27 15.62 0.40
N PRO A 585 -16.76 14.49 0.94
CA PRO A 585 -16.51 13.29 0.16
C PRO A 585 -17.74 12.67 -0.52
N TYR A 586 -18.94 12.88 0.02
CA TYR A 586 -20.18 12.31 -0.52
C TYR A 586 -21.27 13.37 -0.76
N HIS A 587 -20.87 14.62 -1.04
CA HIS A 587 -21.81 15.71 -1.29
C HIS A 587 -22.75 15.43 -2.49
N HIS A 588 -22.29 14.64 -3.47
CA HIS A 588 -23.08 14.22 -4.63
C HIS A 588 -24.28 13.33 -4.26
N LEU A 589 -24.20 12.56 -3.16
CA LEU A 589 -25.31 11.73 -2.68
C LEU A 589 -26.35 12.56 -1.92
N GLN A 590 -25.94 13.65 -1.26
CA GLN A 590 -26.85 14.52 -0.52
C GLN A 590 -27.77 15.30 -1.45
N ASN A 591 -27.27 15.67 -2.64
CA ASN A 591 -28.04 16.40 -3.65
C ASN A 591 -29.11 15.54 -4.33
N GLN A 592 -28.95 14.21 -4.37
CA GLN A 592 -29.94 13.30 -4.98
C GLN A 592 -31.19 13.08 -4.12
N ASN A 593 -31.14 13.38 -2.81
CA ASN A 593 -32.29 13.27 -1.92
C ASN A 593 -33.18 14.53 -1.90
N HIS A 594 -32.81 15.57 -2.64
CA HIS A 594 -33.50 16.88 -2.65
C HIS A 594 -34.08 17.28 -4.02
N GLY A 595 -34.01 16.40 -5.03
CA GLY A 595 -34.61 16.59 -6.35
C GLY A 595 -35.43 15.37 -6.72
#